data_AF-A0A1A7XWF7-F1
#
_entry.id   AF-A0A1A7XWF7-F1
#
_cell.length_a   1.000
_cell.length_b   1.000
_cell.length_c   1.000
_cell.angle_alpha   90.00
_cell.angle_beta   90.00
_cell.angle_gamma   90.00
#
_symmetry.space_group_name_H-M   'P 1'
#
loop_
_entity.id
_entity.type
_entity.pdbx_description
1 polymer ?
#
loop_
_entity_poly.entity_id
_entity_poly.type
_entity_poly.pdbx_seq_one_letter_code
_entity_poly.pdbx_strand_id
1 'polypeptide(L)'
;VVAIDVDMAFFEPKMRDILEQNCSSDDDCNFFDCSSRCDPVRRRCSPRRRNSNLQVICEKIFRPWFSPTLLGAKAGLPLQVELQRAVQDCSETDGGVDEAKANEGVGQRVHQRLLNILNHLLQEEVAFGERKEITEGKNYVHSALNF
;
A
#
# COMPACT_ATOMS: atom_id res chain seq x y z
N VAL A 1 4.66 -23.67 -19.57
CA VAL A 1 3.54 -23.53 -18.61
C VAL A 1 3.24 -22.05 -18.49
N VAL A 2 1.98 -21.64 -18.62
CA VAL A 2 1.55 -20.25 -18.40
C VAL A 2 0.60 -20.29 -17.20
N ALA A 3 0.91 -19.51 -16.17
CA ALA A 3 0.06 -19.35 -15.00
C ALA A 3 -0.56 -17.95 -15.03
N ILE A 4 -1.85 -17.88 -14.68
CA ILE A 4 -2.57 -16.60 -14.52
C ILE A 4 -2.19 -15.96 -13.18
N ASP A 5 -2.07 -16.80 -12.15
CA ASP A 5 -1.60 -16.39 -10.83
C ASP A 5 -0.77 -17.50 -10.18
N VAL A 6 0.39 -17.14 -9.63
CA VAL A 6 1.32 -18.10 -9.02
C VAL A 6 1.12 -18.17 -7.52
N ASP A 7 0.59 -17.11 -6.89
CA ASP A 7 0.34 -17.11 -5.44
C ASP A 7 -0.81 -18.06 -5.04
N MET A 8 -1.79 -18.25 -5.93
CA MET A 8 -2.90 -19.18 -5.80
C MET A 8 -2.57 -20.61 -6.25
N ALA A 9 -1.41 -20.83 -6.88
CA ALA A 9 -1.06 -22.14 -7.45
C ALA A 9 -0.64 -23.19 -6.40
N PHE A 10 -0.46 -22.77 -5.13
CA PHE A 10 0.01 -23.64 -4.06
C PHE A 10 -1.14 -24.10 -3.15
N PHE A 11 -1.29 -25.41 -3.02
CA PHE A 11 -2.16 -26.02 -2.00
C PHE A 11 -1.61 -25.76 -0.59
N GLU A 12 -2.50 -25.79 0.41
CA GLU A 12 -2.18 -25.49 1.82
C GLU A 12 -0.94 -26.22 2.36
N PRO A 13 -0.69 -27.53 2.09
CA PRO A 13 0.50 -28.19 2.59
C PRO A 13 1.80 -27.57 2.06
N LYS A 14 1.81 -27.22 0.77
CA LYS A 14 2.98 -26.59 0.15
C LYS A 14 3.16 -25.15 0.60
N MET A 15 2.05 -24.45 0.84
CA MET A 15 2.05 -23.09 1.38
C MET A 15 2.64 -23.05 2.80
N ARG A 16 2.30 -24.02 3.65
CA ARG A 16 2.87 -24.13 5.01
C ARG A 16 4.38 -24.32 5.00
N ASP A 17 4.89 -25.19 4.13
CA ASP A 17 6.34 -25.40 3.98
C ASP A 17 7.09 -24.11 3.57
N ILE A 18 6.46 -23.29 2.71
CA ILE A 18 7.03 -22.01 2.27
C ILE A 18 6.99 -20.97 3.39
N LEU A 19 5.89 -20.92 4.16
CA LEU A 19 5.73 -19.97 5.27
C LEU A 19 6.63 -20.30 6.47
N GLU A 20 7.03 -21.56 6.64
CA GLU A 20 7.92 -22.02 7.72
C GLU A 20 9.35 -22.27 7.22
N GLN A 21 9.82 -21.52 6.22
CA GLN A 21 11.18 -21.66 5.68
C GLN A 21 12.27 -21.25 6.68
N ASN A 22 13.50 -21.73 6.43
CA ASN A 22 14.67 -21.29 7.22
C ASN A 22 14.97 -19.81 6.94
N CYS A 23 15.38 -19.08 7.96
CA CYS A 23 15.70 -17.65 7.85
C CYS A 23 16.94 -17.27 8.67
N SER A 24 17.55 -16.17 8.27
CA SER A 24 18.65 -15.46 8.96
C SER A 24 18.23 -14.06 9.41
N SER A 25 17.31 -13.41 8.69
CA SER A 25 16.69 -12.14 9.04
C SER A 25 15.19 -12.13 8.70
N ASP A 26 14.46 -11.11 9.16
CA ASP A 26 13.06 -10.90 8.81
C ASP A 26 12.84 -10.73 7.29
N ASP A 27 13.85 -10.26 6.55
CA ASP A 27 13.77 -10.07 5.10
C ASP A 27 13.65 -11.41 4.35
N ASP A 28 14.18 -12.49 4.94
CA ASP A 28 14.01 -13.86 4.42
C ASP A 28 12.58 -14.38 4.60
N CYS A 29 11.74 -13.68 5.38
CA CYS A 29 10.38 -14.08 5.72
C CYS A 29 9.29 -13.29 4.97
N ASN A 30 9.62 -12.84 3.76
CA ASN A 30 8.68 -12.20 2.84
C ASN A 30 8.08 -13.24 1.88
N PHE A 31 6.75 -13.28 1.80
CA PHE A 31 5.99 -14.13 0.89
C PHE A 31 4.95 -13.30 0.13
N PHE A 32 5.24 -13.04 -1.14
CA PHE A 32 4.48 -12.09 -1.98
C PHE A 32 4.30 -10.74 -1.27
N ASP A 33 3.06 -10.40 -0.93
CA ASP A 33 2.72 -9.16 -0.24
C ASP A 33 2.66 -9.29 1.28
N CYS A 34 2.89 -10.48 1.82
CA CYS A 34 2.91 -10.74 3.26
C CYS A 34 4.35 -10.75 3.80
N SER A 35 4.57 -10.13 4.96
CA SER A 35 5.82 -10.24 5.71
C SER A 35 5.58 -10.94 7.05
N SER A 36 6.56 -11.70 7.53
CA SER A 36 6.58 -12.26 8.90
C SER A 36 7.93 -12.03 9.58
N ARG A 37 8.09 -12.55 10.80
CA ARG A 37 9.33 -12.41 11.59
C ARG A 37 10.15 -13.70 11.54
N CYS A 38 11.47 -13.56 11.50
CA CYS A 38 12.38 -14.67 11.71
C CYS A 38 12.54 -14.95 13.20
N ASP A 39 12.27 -16.17 13.63
CA ASP A 39 12.63 -16.61 14.99
C ASP A 39 14.15 -16.87 15.05
N PRO A 40 14.94 -16.08 15.80
CA PRO A 40 16.39 -16.21 15.80
C PRO A 40 16.89 -17.49 16.48
N VAL A 41 16.07 -18.11 17.34
CA VAL A 41 16.40 -19.36 18.03
C VAL A 41 16.10 -20.54 17.12
N ARG A 42 14.91 -20.58 16.54
CA ARG A 42 14.49 -21.67 15.64
C ARG A 42 15.07 -21.56 14.23
N ARG A 43 15.57 -20.38 13.87
CA ARG A 43 16.01 -20.00 12.50
C ARG A 43 14.95 -20.31 11.45
N ARG A 44 13.69 -20.02 11.79
CA ARG A 44 12.50 -20.33 10.99
C ARG A 44 11.56 -19.13 10.98
N CYS A 45 10.94 -18.88 9.84
CA CYS A 45 9.93 -17.84 9.72
C CYS A 45 8.70 -18.18 10.57
N SER A 46 8.12 -17.15 11.18
CA SER A 46 6.85 -17.25 11.87
C SER A 46 5.72 -17.44 10.84
N PRO A 47 4.77 -18.36 11.08
CA PRO A 47 3.58 -18.48 10.24
C PRO A 47 2.59 -17.32 10.45
N ARG A 48 2.87 -16.41 11.39
CA ARG A 48 2.04 -15.23 11.66
C ARG A 48 2.47 -14.06 10.77
N ARG A 49 1.51 -13.55 10.00
CA ARG A 49 1.67 -12.32 9.22
C ARG A 49 1.89 -11.12 10.14
N ARG A 50 2.88 -10.29 9.80
CA ARG A 50 3.24 -9.06 10.49
C ARG A 50 2.56 -7.84 9.89
N ASN A 51 2.44 -7.72 8.57
CA ASN A 51 1.87 -6.53 7.96
C ASN A 51 0.33 -6.61 7.80
N SER A 52 -0.33 -5.45 7.74
CA SER A 52 -1.77 -5.31 7.48
C SER A 52 -2.06 -5.15 5.98
N ASN A 53 -3.33 -5.32 5.58
CA ASN A 53 -3.75 -5.05 4.20
C ASN A 53 -3.55 -3.58 3.82
N LEU A 54 -3.74 -2.66 4.77
CA LEU A 54 -3.55 -1.23 4.52
C LEU A 54 -2.09 -0.92 4.20
N GLN A 55 -1.13 -1.50 4.92
CA GLN A 55 0.30 -1.37 4.59
C GLN A 55 0.61 -1.87 3.18
N VAL A 56 0.05 -3.02 2.79
CA VAL A 56 0.24 -3.58 1.44
C VAL A 56 -0.30 -2.62 0.38
N ILE A 57 -1.51 -2.10 0.55
CA ILE A 57 -2.10 -1.13 -0.39
C ILE A 57 -1.23 0.12 -0.48
N CYS A 58 -0.76 0.64 0.67
CA CYS A 58 0.08 1.82 0.70
C CYS A 58 1.42 1.61 -0.01
N GLU A 59 2.04 0.45 0.20
CA GLU A 59 3.34 0.11 -0.40
C GLU A 59 3.24 -0.24 -1.89
N LYS A 60 2.26 -1.07 -2.27
CA LYS A 60 2.18 -1.65 -3.62
C LYS A 60 1.37 -0.81 -4.60
N ILE A 61 0.44 0.01 -4.10
CA ILE A 61 -0.47 0.80 -4.96
C ILE A 61 -0.17 2.29 -4.79
N PHE A 62 -0.34 2.82 -3.58
CA PHE A 62 -0.30 4.27 -3.38
C PHE A 62 1.11 4.85 -3.53
N ARG A 63 2.15 4.18 -3.01
CA ARG A 63 3.54 4.66 -3.12
C ARG A 63 3.97 4.82 -4.59
N PRO A 64 3.74 3.85 -5.49
CA PRO A 64 3.98 4.04 -6.92
C PRO A 64 3.12 5.14 -7.56
N TRP A 65 1.81 5.15 -7.28
CA TRP A 65 0.87 6.08 -7.92
C TRP A 65 1.10 7.54 -7.53
N PHE A 66 1.53 7.78 -6.29
CA PHE A 66 1.77 9.12 -5.76
C PHE A 66 3.27 9.45 -5.69
N SER A 67 4.12 8.66 -6.35
CA SER A 67 5.52 8.98 -6.54
C SER A 67 5.68 10.33 -7.27
N PRO A 68 6.68 11.16 -6.93
CA PRO A 68 6.89 12.47 -7.54
C PRO A 68 6.93 12.46 -9.08
N THR A 69 7.31 11.33 -9.67
CA THR A 69 7.44 11.17 -11.13
C THR A 69 6.10 11.03 -11.85
N LEU A 70 5.03 10.57 -11.18
CA LEU A 70 3.71 10.33 -11.80
C LEU A 70 2.81 11.56 -11.81
N LEU A 71 3.15 12.58 -11.02
CA LEU A 71 2.30 13.75 -10.76
C LEU A 71 2.72 14.98 -11.56
N GLY A 72 3.28 14.78 -12.76
CA GLY A 72 3.85 15.80 -13.65
C GLY A 72 3.35 17.23 -13.41
N ALA A 73 4.28 18.16 -13.16
CA ALA A 73 4.05 19.58 -12.87
C ALA A 73 3.14 19.95 -11.67
N LYS A 74 2.42 19.01 -11.04
CA LYS A 74 1.56 19.22 -9.86
C LYS A 74 2.26 18.98 -8.51
N ALA A 75 3.52 18.53 -8.53
CA ALA A 75 4.41 18.32 -7.36
C ALA A 75 4.72 19.58 -6.53
N GLY A 76 4.26 20.76 -6.95
CA GLY A 76 4.33 22.00 -6.17
C GLY A 76 3.15 22.25 -5.21
N LEU A 77 2.18 21.32 -5.11
CA LEU A 77 0.96 21.52 -4.31
C LEU A 77 1.13 20.95 -2.88
N PRO A 78 0.87 21.74 -1.81
CA PRO A 78 1.02 21.30 -0.41
C PRO A 78 0.30 19.98 -0.09
N LEU A 79 -0.89 19.78 -0.67
CA LEU A 79 -1.71 18.59 -0.47
C LEU A 79 -1.07 17.31 -1.02
N GLN A 80 -0.30 17.42 -2.10
CA GLN A 80 0.41 16.30 -2.71
C GLN A 80 1.58 15.83 -1.83
N VAL A 81 2.32 16.78 -1.26
CA VAL A 81 3.37 16.49 -0.29
C VAL A 81 2.77 15.84 0.97
N GLU A 82 1.60 16.30 1.40
CA GLU A 82 0.90 15.67 2.53
C GLU A 82 0.47 14.24 2.24
N LEU A 83 -0.08 13.97 1.04
CA LEU A 83 -0.42 12.62 0.61
C LEU A 83 0.80 11.71 0.60
N GLN A 84 1.92 12.16 0.04
CA GLN A 84 3.16 11.37 0.00
C GLN A 84 3.64 10.99 1.40
N ARG A 85 3.62 11.94 2.35
CA ARG A 85 3.97 11.64 3.74
C ARG A 85 3.00 10.64 4.38
N ALA A 86 1.69 10.83 4.17
CA ALA A 86 0.70 9.92 4.71
C ALA A 86 0.82 8.49 4.15
N VAL A 87 1.19 8.35 2.87
CA VAL A 87 1.46 7.06 2.23
C VAL A 87 2.72 6.41 2.76
N GLN A 88 3.79 7.19 2.99
CA GLN A 88 5.02 6.71 3.63
C GLN A 88 4.70 6.17 5.04
N ASP A 89 4.06 6.99 5.89
CA ASP A 89 3.69 6.61 7.25
C ASP A 89 2.85 5.32 7.26
N CYS A 90 1.94 5.19 6.29
CA CYS A 90 1.09 4.02 6.13
C CYS A 90 1.83 2.73 5.77
N SER A 91 2.82 2.81 4.90
CA SER A 91 3.63 1.64 4.54
C SER A 91 4.53 1.18 5.70
N GLU A 92 5.02 2.11 6.51
CA GLU A 92 6.02 1.85 7.56
C GLU A 92 5.42 1.51 8.93
N THR A 93 4.14 1.82 9.17
CA THR A 93 3.49 1.49 10.45
C THR A 93 3.59 0.01 10.78
N ASP A 94 4.25 -0.38 11.89
CA ASP A 94 4.34 -1.80 12.26
C ASP A 94 2.96 -2.36 12.65
N GLY A 95 2.43 -3.27 11.82
CA GLY A 95 1.08 -3.83 11.93
C GLY A 95 1.01 -5.20 12.60
N GLY A 96 2.12 -5.65 13.20
CA GLY A 96 2.26 -7.02 13.70
C GLY A 96 1.25 -7.37 14.79
N VAL A 97 0.65 -8.57 14.67
CA VAL A 97 -0.31 -9.13 15.65
C VAL A 97 0.28 -9.18 17.08
N ASP A 98 1.60 -9.29 17.19
CA ASP A 98 2.32 -9.34 18.47
C ASP A 98 2.51 -7.94 19.12
N GLU A 99 2.34 -6.85 18.36
CA GLU A 99 2.49 -5.46 18.83
C GLU A 99 1.16 -4.66 18.80
N ALA A 100 0.06 -5.32 18.47
CA ALA A 100 -1.28 -4.74 18.39
C ALA A 100 -1.71 -3.99 19.67
N LYS A 101 -1.15 -4.34 20.84
CA LYS A 101 -1.41 -3.65 22.12
C LYS A 101 -0.63 -2.35 22.30
N ALA A 102 0.53 -2.19 21.67
CA ALA A 102 1.35 -0.97 21.79
C ALA A 102 0.94 0.09 20.76
N ASN A 103 0.50 -0.35 19.57
CA ASN A 103 0.13 0.50 18.45
C ASN A 103 -1.39 0.62 18.24
N GLU A 104 -2.18 0.31 19.27
CA GLU A 104 -3.65 0.35 19.22
C GLU A 104 -4.09 1.78 18.81
N GLY A 105 -4.74 1.89 17.65
CA GLY A 105 -5.19 3.16 17.08
C GLY A 105 -4.18 3.94 16.23
N VAL A 106 -2.92 3.51 16.07
CA VAL A 106 -2.00 4.12 15.09
C VAL A 106 -2.49 3.86 13.67
N GLY A 107 -2.78 2.60 13.32
CA GLY A 107 -3.33 2.24 12.01
C GLY A 107 -4.64 2.96 11.69
N GLN A 108 -5.52 3.11 12.69
CA GLN A 108 -6.79 3.84 12.55
C GLN A 108 -6.55 5.33 12.22
N ARG A 109 -5.57 5.96 12.90
CA ARG A 109 -5.20 7.37 12.66
C ARG A 109 -4.64 7.57 11.26
N VAL A 110 -3.75 6.68 10.83
CA VAL A 110 -3.16 6.74 9.48
C VAL A 110 -4.24 6.54 8.41
N HIS A 111 -5.13 5.56 8.60
CA HIS A 111 -6.28 5.35 7.72
C HIS A 111 -7.15 6.60 7.61
N GLN A 112 -7.52 7.22 8.74
CA GLN A 112 -8.37 8.41 8.74
C GLN A 112 -7.68 9.59 8.04
N ARG A 113 -6.38 9.78 8.27
CA ARG A 113 -5.59 10.83 7.62
C ARG A 113 -5.53 10.63 6.10
N LEU A 114 -5.25 9.42 5.63
CA LEU A 114 -5.27 9.09 4.21
C LEU A 114 -6.64 9.36 3.58
N LEU A 115 -7.71 8.90 4.23
CA LEU A 115 -9.08 9.08 3.75
C LEU A 115 -9.44 10.57 3.60
N ASN A 116 -9.07 11.40 4.58
CA ASN A 116 -9.33 12.84 4.54
C ASN A 116 -8.60 13.52 3.36
N ILE A 117 -7.31 13.21 3.15
CA ILE A 117 -6.51 13.79 2.06
C ILE A 117 -7.06 13.36 0.69
N LEU A 118 -7.39 12.07 0.54
CA LEU A 118 -7.95 11.54 -0.71
C LEU A 118 -9.31 12.18 -1.03
N ASN A 119 -10.18 12.36 -0.04
CA ASN A 119 -11.45 13.05 -0.23
C ASN A 119 -11.27 14.52 -0.63
N HIS A 120 -10.28 15.21 -0.05
CA HIS A 120 -9.97 16.59 -0.42
C HIS A 120 -9.51 16.68 -1.89
N LEU A 121 -8.68 15.75 -2.34
CA LEU A 121 -8.25 15.67 -3.74
C LEU A 121 -9.42 15.43 -4.70
N LEU A 122 -10.34 14.53 -4.35
CA LEU A 122 -11.55 14.29 -5.14
C LEU A 122 -12.43 15.54 -5.24
N GLN A 123 -12.58 16.29 -4.14
CA GLN A 123 -13.35 17.54 -4.14
C GLN A 123 -12.68 18.65 -4.97
N GLU A 124 -11.36 18.78 -4.92
CA GLU A 124 -10.61 19.71 -5.78
C GLU A 124 -10.77 19.36 -7.27
N GLU A 125 -10.74 18.08 -7.64
CA GLU A 125 -10.97 17.65 -9.02
C GLU A 125 -12.39 17.93 -9.50
N VAL A 126 -13.40 17.69 -8.66
CA VAL A 126 -14.80 18.01 -8.98
C VAL A 126 -14.98 19.52 -9.16
N ALA A 127 -14.45 20.34 -8.24
CA ALA A 127 -14.53 21.80 -8.34
C ALA A 127 -13.80 22.34 -9.57
N PHE A 128 -12.68 21.73 -9.97
CA PHE A 128 -11.97 22.07 -11.21
C PHE A 128 -12.74 21.61 -12.46
N GLY A 129 -13.37 20.44 -12.41
CA GLY A 129 -14.22 19.89 -13.47
C GLY A 129 -15.45 20.76 -13.75
N GLU A 130 -16.18 21.17 -12.72
CA GLU A 130 -17.31 22.10 -12.83
C GLU A 130 -16.87 23.46 -13.40
N ARG A 131 -15.71 23.97 -12.98
CA ARG A 131 -15.17 25.25 -13.47
C ARG A 131 -14.72 25.16 -14.94
N LYS A 132 -14.24 23.98 -15.38
CA LYS A 132 -13.91 23.69 -16.79
C LYS A 132 -15.13 23.45 -17.66
N GLU A 133 -16.17 22.78 -17.18
CA GLU A 133 -17.43 22.61 -17.93
C GLU A 133 -18.11 23.95 -18.23
N ILE A 134 -17.93 24.96 -17.36
CA ILE A 134 -18.40 26.33 -17.59
C ILE A 134 -17.57 27.04 -18.67
N THR A 135 -16.34 26.61 -18.98
CA THR A 135 -15.43 27.30 -19.91
C THR A 135 -15.15 26.56 -21.23
N GLU A 136 -15.28 25.24 -21.31
CA GLU A 136 -14.97 24.49 -22.54
C GLU A 136 -16.00 23.38 -22.80
N GLY A 137 -16.81 23.57 -23.84
CA GLY A 137 -17.67 22.52 -24.37
C GLY A 137 -16.85 21.32 -24.86
N LYS A 138 -17.10 20.16 -24.23
CA LYS A 138 -16.85 18.78 -24.67
C LYS A 138 -15.54 18.53 -25.44
N ASN A 139 -14.58 17.92 -24.74
CA ASN A 139 -13.77 16.80 -25.26
C ASN A 139 -13.18 16.01 -24.09
N TYR A 140 -13.89 14.97 -23.64
CA TYR A 140 -13.38 14.03 -22.65
C TYR A 140 -12.45 13.03 -23.35
N VAL A 141 -11.15 13.16 -23.12
CA VAL A 141 -10.20 12.07 -23.33
C VAL A 141 -9.94 11.43 -21.97
N HIS A 142 -10.60 10.30 -21.72
CA HIS A 142 -10.22 9.43 -20.61
C HIS A 142 -8.86 8.79 -20.94
N SER A 143 -7.78 9.33 -20.40
CA SER A 143 -6.49 8.64 -20.35
C SER A 143 -6.38 7.88 -19.04
N ALA A 144 -7.10 6.76 -18.95
CA ALA A 144 -6.86 5.79 -17.90
C ALA A 144 -5.65 4.92 -18.29
N LEU A 145 -4.63 4.93 -17.42
CA LEU A 145 -3.68 3.83 -17.21
C LEU A 145 -2.89 3.37 -18.45
N ASN A 146 -1.76 4.02 -18.72
CA ASN A 146 -0.68 3.37 -19.45
C ASN A 146 0.24 2.69 -18.44
N PHE A 147 0.25 1.35 -18.46
CA PHE A 147 1.27 0.50 -17.87
C PHE A 147 2.61 0.68 -18.59
#